data_AF-A0A162C6C6-F1
#
_entry.id   AF-A0A162C6C6-F1
#
_cell.length_a   1.000
_cell.length_b   1.000
_cell.length_c   1.000
_cell.angle_alpha   90.00
_cell.angle_beta   90.00
_cell.angle_gamma   90.00
#
_symmetry.space_group_name_H-M   'P 1'
#
loop_
_entity.id
_entity.type
_entity.pdbx_description
1 polymer ?
#
loop_
_entity_poly.entity_id
_entity_poly.type
_entity_poly.pdbx_seq_one_letter_code
_entity_poly.pdbx_strand_id
1 'polypeptide(L)'
;RRFNLPHSLGRADPADRQARAQRRDGAAGSAVDGPAPSQVDAFARFRITRPDQMYRTIRTEDRLREQLRTILGSSLRNELGKRTFATLLSAERGEVMENIQTALNREASKYGAEVIDVRIKRADLPAATLQSAYNRMRSARNQEAIAIDAEGQKEAQIIRAEAEAE
;
A
#
# COMPACT_ATOMS: atom_id res chain seq x y z
N ARG A 1 -6.47 -36.25 63.97
CA ARG A 1 -6.53 -37.65 63.47
C ARG A 1 -5.59 -37.77 62.27
N ARG A 2 -4.60 -38.66 62.33
CA ARG A 2 -3.77 -39.08 61.19
C ARG A 2 -4.58 -40.05 60.31
N PHE A 3 -4.41 -40.01 58.99
CA PHE A 3 -4.43 -41.23 58.17
C PHE A 3 -3.49 -41.08 56.97
N ASN A 4 -2.76 -42.17 56.72
CA ASN A 4 -1.63 -42.37 55.81
C ASN A 4 -2.10 -42.95 54.46
N LEU A 5 -1.47 -42.53 53.35
CA LEU A 5 -0.87 -43.22 52.15
C LEU A 5 -1.33 -44.67 51.76
N PRO A 6 -1.05 -45.26 50.54
CA PRO A 6 0.03 -44.97 49.55
C PRO A 6 -0.22 -45.24 48.01
N HIS A 7 0.76 -44.80 47.17
CA HIS A 7 1.45 -45.41 45.99
C HIS A 7 0.65 -46.08 44.83
N SER A 8 0.92 -45.87 43.54
CA SER A 8 2.18 -46.21 42.82
C SER A 8 2.03 -45.89 41.31
N LEU A 9 3.04 -45.25 40.70
CA LEU A 9 4.00 -45.78 39.70
C LEU A 9 3.64 -45.55 38.22
N GLY A 10 4.57 -44.88 37.51
CA GLY A 10 4.60 -44.73 36.06
C GLY A 10 5.72 -43.77 35.58
N ARG A 11 6.99 -44.11 35.85
CA ARG A 11 8.17 -43.64 35.07
C ARG A 11 8.05 -44.21 33.63
N ALA A 12 8.63 -43.72 32.54
CA ALA A 12 9.78 -42.87 32.19
C ALA A 12 9.42 -42.14 30.85
N ASP A 13 10.16 -41.23 30.22
CA ASP A 13 11.62 -41.12 30.04
C ASP A 13 11.97 -39.73 29.43
N PRO A 14 13.07 -39.06 29.82
CA PRO A 14 13.50 -37.78 29.27
C PRO A 14 14.49 -38.02 28.11
N ALA A 15 14.01 -38.56 26.99
CA ALA A 15 14.86 -38.83 25.83
C ALA A 15 14.10 -38.96 24.50
N ASP A 16 13.02 -38.19 24.27
CA ASP A 16 12.52 -37.91 22.91
C ASP A 16 13.43 -36.90 22.19
N ARG A 17 14.71 -37.30 22.15
CA ARG A 17 15.77 -36.74 21.33
C ARG A 17 15.34 -36.81 19.87
N GLN A 18 15.37 -35.64 19.23
CA GLN A 18 16.21 -35.44 18.06
C GLN A 18 16.14 -36.56 17.00
N ALA A 19 14.97 -36.86 16.44
CA ALA A 19 14.87 -37.79 15.32
C ALA A 19 13.68 -37.54 14.37
N ARG A 20 13.28 -36.27 14.19
CA ARG A 20 12.54 -35.83 12.99
C ARG A 20 13.20 -34.61 12.36
N ALA A 21 14.53 -34.67 12.26
CA ALA A 21 15.25 -33.89 11.28
C ALA A 21 15.03 -34.53 9.90
N GLN A 22 14.52 -33.72 8.98
CA GLN A 22 14.76 -33.81 7.54
C GLN A 22 14.12 -35.01 6.83
N ARG A 23 12.99 -34.78 6.15
CA ARG A 23 12.95 -34.68 4.68
C ARG A 23 11.51 -34.47 4.20
N ARG A 24 11.32 -33.33 3.52
CA ARG A 24 10.60 -33.16 2.24
C ARG A 24 9.05 -33.26 2.30
N ASP A 25 8.23 -32.35 1.79
CA ASP A 25 8.38 -31.17 0.93
C ASP A 25 7.14 -30.27 1.13
N GLY A 26 7.28 -28.95 0.96
CA GLY A 26 6.18 -28.06 0.54
C GLY A 26 5.22 -27.52 1.62
N ALA A 27 5.46 -26.29 2.08
CA ALA A 27 4.50 -25.17 2.06
C ALA A 27 4.97 -24.06 3.01
N ALA A 28 5.44 -22.98 2.40
CA ALA A 28 5.63 -21.72 3.08
C ALA A 28 4.28 -21.20 3.59
N GLY A 29 4.19 -20.92 4.89
CA GLY A 29 3.15 -20.10 5.50
C GLY A 29 3.85 -19.07 6.36
N SER A 30 4.42 -18.05 5.71
CA SER A 30 5.17 -16.97 6.36
C SER A 30 4.38 -16.35 7.51
N ALA A 31 5.10 -16.11 8.61
CA ALA A 31 4.69 -15.21 9.67
C ALA A 31 4.19 -13.89 9.06
N VAL A 32 2.91 -13.57 9.32
CA VAL A 32 2.31 -12.29 8.95
C VAL A 32 2.75 -11.27 10.00
N ASP A 33 3.97 -10.77 9.86
CA ASP A 33 4.41 -9.55 10.55
C ASP A 33 3.97 -8.36 9.68
N GLY A 34 2.71 -7.96 9.85
CA GLY A 34 2.12 -6.85 9.08
C GLY A 34 2.63 -5.52 9.65
N PRO A 35 3.35 -4.68 8.87
CA PRO A 35 3.76 -3.39 9.40
C PRO A 35 2.51 -2.53 9.68
N ALA A 36 2.53 -1.87 10.84
CA ALA A 36 1.58 -0.88 11.31
C ALA A 36 1.10 0.06 10.18
N PRO A 37 -0.15 0.56 10.24
CA PRO A 37 -0.74 1.33 9.16
C PRO A 37 0.17 2.51 8.83
N SER A 38 0.57 2.58 7.57
CA SER A 38 1.27 3.74 7.02
C SER A 38 0.45 4.97 7.40
N GLN A 39 1.01 5.85 8.24
CA GLN A 39 0.35 7.10 8.61
C GLN A 39 0.55 8.06 7.45
N VAL A 40 -0.29 7.92 6.42
CA VAL A 40 -0.46 8.93 5.39
C VAL A 40 -1.46 9.94 5.93
N ASP A 41 -0.93 11.05 6.42
CA ASP A 41 -1.73 12.23 6.76
C ASP A 41 -2.04 12.99 5.47
N ALA A 42 -3.33 13.16 5.18
CA ALA A 42 -3.82 13.97 4.08
C ALA A 42 -4.84 14.99 4.59
N PHE A 43 -4.95 16.11 3.87
CA PHE A 43 -5.95 17.13 4.12
C PHE A 43 -6.66 17.51 2.83
N ALA A 44 -7.92 17.90 2.97
CA ALA A 44 -8.73 18.41 1.87
C ALA A 44 -9.23 19.82 2.22
N ARG A 45 -9.20 20.72 1.25
CA ARG A 45 -9.85 22.02 1.32
C ARG A 45 -11.18 21.93 0.60
N PHE A 46 -12.23 22.42 1.24
CA PHE A 46 -13.57 22.45 0.68
C PHE A 46 -14.19 23.84 0.84
N ARG A 47 -15.19 24.11 0.01
CA ARG A 47 -16.04 25.30 0.09
C ARG A 47 -17.51 24.87 0.04
N ILE A 48 -18.34 25.54 0.81
CA ILE A 48 -19.80 25.34 0.76
C ILE A 48 -20.33 26.16 -0.43
N THR A 49 -20.88 25.49 -1.43
CA THR A 49 -21.44 26.12 -2.64
C THR A 49 -22.97 26.22 -2.55
N ARG A 50 -23.62 25.28 -1.85
CA ARG A 50 -25.09 25.25 -1.62
C ARG A 50 -25.43 25.17 -0.13
N PRO A 51 -25.49 26.31 0.58
CA PRO A 51 -25.72 26.35 2.02
C PRO A 51 -27.07 25.76 2.46
N ASP A 52 -28.11 25.92 1.63
CA ASP A 52 -29.45 25.38 1.85
C ASP A 52 -29.47 23.85 1.86
N GLN A 53 -28.74 23.22 0.93
CA GLN A 53 -28.59 21.78 0.87
C GLN A 53 -27.73 21.24 2.03
N MET A 54 -26.65 21.95 2.38
CA MET A 54 -25.83 21.60 3.53
C MET A 54 -26.65 21.60 4.82
N TYR A 55 -27.47 22.63 5.03
CA TYR A 55 -28.31 22.72 6.23
C TYR A 55 -29.33 21.59 6.31
N ARG A 56 -29.94 21.19 5.18
CA ARG A 56 -30.90 20.07 5.13
C ARG A 56 -30.26 18.71 5.37
N THR A 57 -29.04 18.51 4.89
CA THR A 57 -28.36 17.20 4.93
C THR A 57 -27.58 16.98 6.22
N ILE A 58 -26.65 17.87 6.55
CA ILE A 58 -25.66 17.65 7.61
C ILE A 58 -25.73 18.70 8.74
N ARG A 59 -26.52 19.77 8.52
CA ARG A 59 -26.86 20.86 9.45
C ARG A 59 -25.70 21.81 9.77
N THR A 60 -24.55 21.28 10.16
CA THR A 60 -23.40 22.07 10.63
C THR A 60 -22.14 21.81 9.82
N GLU A 61 -21.29 22.83 9.71
CA GLU A 61 -20.00 22.72 9.01
C GLU A 61 -19.07 21.71 9.71
N ASP A 62 -19.07 21.65 11.04
CA ASP A 62 -18.21 20.71 11.78
C ASP A 62 -18.54 19.25 11.45
N ARG A 63 -19.84 18.91 11.32
CA ARG A 63 -20.25 17.57 10.90
C ARG A 63 -19.86 17.28 9.47
N LEU A 64 -19.96 18.28 8.57
CA LEU A 64 -19.45 18.16 7.21
C LEU A 64 -17.95 17.87 7.20
N ARG A 65 -17.17 18.60 8.01
CA ARG A 65 -15.72 18.42 8.13
C ARG A 65 -15.37 17.01 8.62
N GLU A 66 -16.08 16.51 9.63
CA GLU A 66 -15.88 15.15 10.16
C GLU A 66 -16.23 14.06 9.14
N GLN A 67 -17.33 14.23 8.40
CA GLN A 67 -17.72 13.30 7.35
C GLN A 67 -16.71 13.28 6.21
N LEU A 68 -16.32 14.45 5.69
CA LEU A 68 -15.32 14.55 4.63
C LEU A 68 -13.96 13.97 5.06
N ARG A 69 -13.56 14.16 6.32
CA ARG A 69 -12.34 13.53 6.88
C ARG A 69 -12.43 12.01 6.85
N THR A 70 -13.57 11.45 7.22
CA THR A 70 -13.80 10.00 7.25
C THR A 70 -13.79 9.40 5.85
N ILE A 71 -14.46 10.06 4.90
CA ILE A 71 -14.49 9.66 3.50
C ILE A 71 -13.08 9.74 2.89
N LEU A 72 -12.37 10.85 3.11
CA LEU A 72 -10.99 11.03 2.63
C LEU A 72 -10.07 9.91 3.13
N GLY A 73 -10.11 9.59 4.42
CA GLY A 73 -9.30 8.51 4.98
C GLY A 73 -9.60 7.14 4.37
N SER A 74 -10.88 6.87 4.08
CA SER A 74 -11.33 5.62 3.46
C SER A 74 -10.91 5.54 1.98
N SER A 75 -11.11 6.61 1.21
CA SER A 75 -10.67 6.70 -0.19
C SER A 75 -9.17 6.57 -0.32
N LEU A 76 -8.41 7.23 0.55
CA LEU A 76 -6.95 7.13 0.57
C LEU A 76 -6.50 5.69 0.86
N ARG A 77 -7.08 5.03 1.87
CA ARG A 77 -6.74 3.62 2.18
C ARG A 77 -7.10 2.69 1.03
N ASN A 78 -8.24 2.89 0.37
CA ASN A 78 -8.66 2.07 -0.76
C ASN A 78 -7.71 2.23 -1.96
N GLU A 79 -7.32 3.45 -2.32
CA GLU A 79 -6.40 3.69 -3.43
C GLU A 79 -4.97 3.21 -3.12
N LEU A 80 -4.51 3.39 -1.89
CA LEU A 80 -3.21 2.86 -1.42
C LEU A 80 -3.22 1.35 -1.17
N GLY A 81 -4.39 0.72 -1.08
CA GLY A 81 -4.53 -0.73 -1.03
C GLY A 81 -4.47 -1.38 -2.42
N LYS A 82 -4.94 -0.67 -3.45
CA LYS A 82 -4.90 -1.13 -4.85
C LYS A 82 -3.55 -0.93 -5.51
N ARG A 83 -2.82 0.12 -5.14
CA ARG A 83 -1.51 0.47 -5.70
C ARG A 83 -0.43 0.39 -4.63
N THR A 84 0.79 0.00 -4.99
CA THR A 84 1.87 -0.07 -3.98
C THR A 84 2.22 1.32 -3.46
N PHE A 85 2.68 1.44 -2.20
CA PHE A 85 3.08 2.73 -1.62
C PHE A 85 4.19 3.46 -2.43
N ALA A 86 4.94 2.73 -3.26
CA ALA A 86 5.90 3.28 -4.21
C ALA A 86 5.26 4.25 -5.23
N THR A 87 3.96 4.09 -5.50
CA THR A 87 3.14 4.96 -6.36
C THR A 87 3.05 6.39 -5.82
N LEU A 88 3.12 6.56 -4.48
CA LEU A 88 3.18 7.89 -3.86
C LEU A 88 4.51 8.61 -4.10
N LEU A 89 5.54 7.87 -4.52
CA LEU A 89 6.89 8.38 -4.80
C LEU A 89 7.15 8.49 -6.31
N SER A 90 6.22 8.05 -7.16
CA SER A 90 6.32 8.08 -8.62
C SER A 90 5.44 9.17 -9.26
N ALA A 91 5.53 9.31 -10.58
CA ALA A 91 4.68 10.21 -11.36
C ALA A 91 3.17 9.91 -11.20
N GLU A 92 2.81 8.67 -10.85
CA GLU A 92 1.44 8.23 -10.63
C GLU A 92 0.77 8.87 -9.39
N ARG A 93 1.55 9.51 -8.50
CA ARG A 93 1.00 10.25 -7.35
C ARG A 93 -0.07 11.26 -7.78
N GLY A 94 0.12 11.96 -8.90
CA GLY A 94 -0.82 12.95 -9.41
C GLY A 94 -2.18 12.32 -9.72
N GLU A 95 -2.18 11.24 -10.48
CA GLU A 95 -3.36 10.48 -10.86
C GLU A 95 -4.12 9.93 -9.64
N VAL A 96 -3.38 9.42 -8.63
CA VAL A 96 -3.99 8.94 -7.39
C VAL A 96 -4.68 10.07 -6.62
N MET A 97 -4.04 11.24 -6.50
CA MET A 97 -4.65 12.39 -5.82
C MET A 97 -5.87 12.92 -6.57
N GLU A 98 -5.84 12.94 -7.89
CA GLU A 98 -6.96 13.36 -8.74
C GLU A 98 -8.16 12.41 -8.60
N ASN A 99 -7.91 11.09 -8.57
CA ASN A 99 -8.95 10.09 -8.34
C ASN A 99 -9.59 10.25 -6.94
N ILE A 100 -8.77 10.47 -5.92
CA ILE A 100 -9.26 10.72 -4.55
C ILE A 100 -10.06 12.03 -4.50
N GLN A 101 -9.58 13.10 -5.13
CA GLN A 101 -10.29 14.37 -5.19
C GLN A 101 -11.64 14.20 -5.88
N THR A 102 -11.70 13.49 -7.01
CA THR A 102 -12.93 13.24 -7.76
C THR A 102 -13.94 12.44 -6.94
N ALA A 103 -13.48 11.39 -6.25
CA ALA A 103 -14.32 10.60 -5.37
C ALA A 103 -14.87 11.43 -4.19
N LEU A 104 -14.00 12.22 -3.56
CA LEU A 104 -14.39 13.08 -2.43
C LEU A 104 -15.35 14.19 -2.88
N ASN A 105 -15.12 14.80 -4.05
CA ASN A 105 -15.96 15.85 -4.58
C ASN A 105 -17.38 15.35 -4.92
N ARG A 106 -17.49 14.11 -5.42
CA ARG A 106 -18.79 13.46 -5.66
C ARG A 106 -19.59 13.32 -4.38
N GLU A 107 -18.94 12.96 -3.28
CA GLU A 107 -19.61 12.82 -1.98
C GLU A 107 -19.92 14.18 -1.36
N ALA A 108 -18.96 15.12 -1.41
CA ALA A 108 -19.14 16.49 -0.93
C ALA A 108 -20.31 17.20 -1.64
N SER A 109 -20.49 16.95 -2.94
CA SER A 109 -21.57 17.54 -3.74
C SER A 109 -22.97 17.17 -3.24
N LYS A 110 -23.12 15.99 -2.62
CA LYS A 110 -24.38 15.56 -1.99
C LYS A 110 -24.73 16.39 -0.76
N TYR A 111 -23.71 16.93 -0.08
CA TYR A 111 -23.85 17.81 1.08
C TYR A 111 -23.83 19.30 0.72
N GLY A 112 -23.81 19.65 -0.57
CA GLY A 112 -23.74 21.05 -1.00
C GLY A 112 -22.35 21.68 -0.88
N ALA A 113 -21.30 20.85 -0.78
CA ALA A 113 -19.91 21.28 -0.70
C ALA A 113 -19.11 20.85 -1.92
N GLU A 114 -18.05 21.59 -2.23
CA GLU A 114 -17.13 21.35 -3.34
C GLU A 114 -15.71 21.23 -2.79
N VAL A 115 -14.97 20.23 -3.25
CA VAL A 115 -13.57 20.00 -2.85
C VAL A 115 -12.65 20.75 -3.80
N ILE A 116 -11.94 21.74 -3.26
CA ILE A 116 -11.03 22.60 -4.04
C ILE A 116 -9.71 21.87 -4.29
N ASP A 117 -9.19 21.17 -3.28
CA ASP A 117 -7.83 20.61 -3.32
C ASP A 117 -7.66 19.52 -2.28
N VAL A 118 -6.89 18.48 -2.62
CA VAL A 118 -6.53 17.37 -1.72
C VAL A 118 -5.02 17.19 -1.76
N ARG A 119 -4.37 17.19 -0.59
CA ARG A 119 -2.92 17.07 -0.48
C ARG A 119 -2.50 16.15 0.64
N ILE A 120 -1.43 15.40 0.40
CA ILE A 120 -0.73 14.64 1.44
C ILE A 120 0.15 15.61 2.24
N LYS A 121 -0.04 15.63 3.56
CA LYS A 121 0.78 16.37 4.53
C LYS A 121 2.04 15.58 4.90
N ARG A 122 1.90 14.29 5.22
CA ARG A 122 3.00 13.41 5.58
C ARG A 122 2.68 11.98 5.18
N ALA A 123 3.67 11.25 4.69
CA ALA A 123 3.55 9.82 4.41
C ALA A 123 4.73 9.15 5.09
N ASP A 124 4.55 8.70 6.33
CA ASP A 124 5.60 7.99 7.04
C ASP A 124 5.66 6.55 6.54
N LEU A 125 6.74 6.19 5.87
CA LEU A 125 7.06 4.80 5.57
C LEU A 125 7.83 4.20 6.76
N PRO A 126 7.42 3.04 7.30
CA PRO A 126 8.33 2.25 8.12
C PRO A 126 9.56 1.88 7.27
N ALA A 127 10.76 2.11 7.81
CA ALA A 127 12.03 2.02 7.09
C ALA A 127 12.23 0.71 6.30
N ALA A 128 11.57 -0.37 6.71
CA ALA A 128 11.61 -1.68 6.06
C ALA A 128 11.03 -1.71 4.62
N THR A 129 10.07 -0.85 4.26
CA THR A 129 9.40 -0.90 2.94
C THR A 129 10.10 -0.06 1.87
N LEU A 130 10.83 0.98 2.27
CA LEU A 130 11.55 1.89 1.36
C LEU A 130 12.61 1.15 0.54
N GLN A 131 13.39 0.28 1.18
CA GLN A 131 14.45 -0.46 0.50
C GLN A 131 13.91 -1.40 -0.58
N SER A 132 12.79 -2.07 -0.32
CA SER A 132 12.15 -3.00 -1.27
C SER A 132 11.50 -2.30 -2.45
N ALA A 133 10.95 -1.10 -2.27
CA ALA A 133 10.46 -0.27 -3.36
C ALA A 133 11.62 0.30 -4.20
N TYR A 134 12.67 0.79 -3.54
CA TYR A 134 13.87 1.31 -4.20
C TYR A 134 14.57 0.23 -5.05
N ASN A 135 14.70 -0.99 -4.50
CA ASN A 135 15.30 -2.11 -5.21
C ASN A 135 14.47 -2.51 -6.45
N ARG A 136 13.14 -2.47 -6.38
CA ARG A 136 12.26 -2.75 -7.53
C ARG A 136 12.35 -1.67 -8.60
N MET A 137 12.34 -0.39 -8.24
CA MET A 137 12.51 0.72 -9.20
C MET A 137 13.89 0.67 -9.87
N ARG A 138 14.94 0.38 -9.10
CA ARG A 138 16.29 0.21 -9.65
C ARG A 138 16.33 -0.96 -10.64
N SER A 139 15.68 -2.07 -10.32
CA SER A 139 15.58 -3.22 -11.22
C SER A 139 14.81 -2.89 -12.49
N ALA A 140 13.69 -2.17 -12.38
CA ALA A 140 12.89 -1.73 -13.53
C ALA A 140 13.67 -0.78 -14.46
N ARG A 141 14.36 0.23 -13.91
CA ARG A 141 15.24 1.12 -14.71
C ARG A 141 16.39 0.38 -15.37
N ASN A 142 17.00 -0.59 -14.68
CA ASN A 142 18.07 -1.39 -15.29
C ASN A 142 17.53 -2.23 -16.45
N GLN A 143 16.34 -2.81 -16.31
CA GLN A 143 15.70 -3.56 -17.39
C GLN A 143 15.35 -2.67 -18.58
N GLU A 144 14.85 -1.46 -18.32
CA GLU A 144 14.57 -0.45 -19.35
C GLU A 144 15.83 -0.02 -20.10
N ALA A 145 16.93 0.26 -19.40
CA ALA A 145 18.21 0.61 -20.01
C ALA A 145 18.76 -0.54 -20.89
N ILE A 146 18.71 -1.78 -20.40
CA ILE A 146 19.14 -2.96 -21.18
C ILE A 146 18.28 -3.13 -22.44
N ALA A 147 16.97 -2.90 -22.34
CA ALA A 147 16.07 -2.99 -23.48
C ALA A 147 16.42 -1.93 -24.55
N ILE A 148 16.64 -0.68 -24.13
CA ILE A 148 17.05 0.42 -25.02
C ILE A 148 18.39 0.12 -25.69
N ASP A 149 19.38 -0.37 -24.94
CA ASP A 149 20.70 -0.72 -25.49
C ASP A 149 20.60 -1.86 -26.52
N ALA A 150 19.80 -2.89 -26.23
CA ALA A 150 19.58 -4.01 -27.13
C ALA A 150 18.86 -3.58 -28.41
N GLU A 151 17.87 -2.69 -28.31
CA GLU A 151 17.15 -2.13 -29.45
C GLU A 151 18.06 -1.27 -30.32
N GLY A 152 18.85 -0.39 -29.71
CA GLY A 152 19.84 0.43 -30.44
C GLY A 152 20.90 -0.40 -31.16
N GLN A 153 21.36 -1.52 -30.57
CA GLN A 153 22.29 -2.44 -31.25
C GLN A 153 21.64 -3.13 -32.45
N LYS A 154 20.38 -3.53 -32.32
CA LYS A 154 19.62 -4.17 -33.40
C LYS A 154 19.41 -3.19 -34.57
N GLU A 155 18.98 -1.97 -34.29
CA GLU A 155 18.83 -0.92 -35.33
C GLU A 155 20.16 -0.61 -36.02
N ALA A 156 21.25 -0.48 -35.25
CA ALA A 156 22.58 -0.24 -35.82
C ALA A 156 23.05 -1.39 -36.72
N GLN A 157 22.73 -2.65 -36.38
CA GLN A 157 23.04 -3.80 -37.25
C GLN A 157 22.22 -3.78 -38.53
N ILE A 158 20.93 -3.43 -38.46
CA ILE A 158 20.06 -3.33 -39.65
C ILE A 158 20.59 -2.25 -40.60
N ILE A 159 20.87 -1.04 -40.09
CA ILE A 159 21.38 0.08 -40.89
C ILE A 159 22.70 -0.28 -41.59
N ARG A 160 23.60 -1.00 -40.90
CA ARG A 160 24.86 -1.46 -41.49
C ARG A 160 24.65 -2.52 -42.58
N ALA A 161 23.77 -3.48 -42.33
CA ALA A 161 23.46 -4.53 -43.30
C ALA A 161 22.78 -3.97 -44.55
N GLU A 162 21.91 -2.97 -44.42
CA GLU A 162 21.31 -2.24 -45.54
C GLU A 162 22.38 -1.46 -46.32
N ALA A 163 23.30 -0.78 -45.63
CA ALA A 163 24.38 -0.02 -46.27
C ALA A 163 25.43 -0.90 -46.98
N GLU A 164 25.61 -2.16 -46.56
CA GLU A 164 26.49 -3.13 -47.24
C GLU A 164 25.82 -3.83 -48.44
N ALA A 165 24.48 -3.76 -48.54
CA ALA A 165 23.71 -4.41 -49.60
C ALA A 165 23.48 -3.49 -50.83
N GLU A 166 23.89 -2.23 -50.76
CA GLU A 166 23.83 -1.21 -51.82
C GLU A 166 25.20 -1.03 -52.51
#